data_AF-W0IT69-F1
#
_entry.id   AF-W0IT69-F1
#
_cell.length_a   1.000
_cell.length_b   1.000
_cell.length_c   1.000
_cell.angle_alpha   90.00
_cell.angle_beta   90.00
_cell.angle_gamma   90.00
#
_symmetry.space_group_name_H-M   'P 1'
#
loop_
_entity.id
_entity.type
_entity.pdbx_description
1 polymer ?
#
loop_
_entity_poly.entity_id
_entity_poly.type
_entity_poly.pdbx_seq_one_letter_code
_entity_poly.pdbx_strand_id
1 'polypeptide(L)'
;MALPTGTYIDTGILLKTYATESNSDEADAIVLRTSAPLPLTHFQELEIRNAIRLKHSRGELSAADMTAALDDFQDDIDEGRYERPAYDLPAVFRRAEELSKAHAVTTKCRSLDLLHVAAALVIGSREFASFDDRQRAVARKAGLTVLPARLPRTVA
;
A
#
# COMPACT_ATOMS: atom_id res chain seq x y z
N MET A 1 -24.90 -6.57 -0.26
CA MET A 1 -24.22 -5.47 -0.97
C MET A 1 -22.85 -6.00 -1.37
N ALA A 2 -22.56 -6.11 -2.66
CA ALA A 2 -21.28 -6.64 -3.12
C ALA A 2 -20.21 -5.59 -2.81
N LEU A 3 -19.29 -5.90 -1.89
CA LEU A 3 -18.11 -5.07 -1.68
C LEU A 3 -17.32 -5.05 -2.99
N PRO A 4 -16.93 -3.88 -3.52
CA PRO A 4 -16.01 -3.84 -4.65
C PRO A 4 -14.73 -4.57 -4.24
N THR A 5 -14.47 -5.70 -4.87
CA THR A 5 -13.28 -6.52 -4.65
C THR A 5 -12.11 -5.87 -5.39
N GLY A 6 -11.69 -4.71 -4.91
CA GLY A 6 -10.58 -3.94 -5.46
C GLY A 6 -9.22 -4.52 -5.08
N THR A 7 -8.19 -4.01 -5.74
CA THR A 7 -6.78 -4.30 -5.43
C THR A 7 -6.34 -3.40 -4.29
N TYR A 8 -5.85 -3.98 -3.19
CA TYR A 8 -5.16 -3.22 -2.15
C TYR A 8 -3.73 -2.93 -2.63
N ILE A 9 -3.35 -1.65 -2.71
CA ILE A 9 -2.01 -1.25 -3.14
C ILE A 9 -1.22 -0.75 -1.92
N ASP A 10 -0.13 -1.44 -1.60
CA ASP A 10 0.80 -1.08 -0.55
C ASP A 10 1.40 0.32 -0.76
N THR A 11 1.72 0.99 0.35
CA THR A 11 2.27 2.35 0.36
C THR A 11 3.57 2.47 -0.43
N GLY A 12 4.42 1.44 -0.46
CA GLY A 12 5.67 1.47 -1.22
C GLY A 12 5.47 1.59 -2.73
N ILE A 13 4.31 1.17 -3.25
CA ILE A 13 3.92 1.42 -4.65
C ILE A 13 3.28 2.80 -4.79
N LEU A 14 2.31 3.14 -3.93
CA LEU A 14 1.61 4.43 -4.01
C LEU A 14 2.54 5.63 -3.82
N LEU A 15 3.55 5.53 -2.97
CA LEU A 15 4.51 6.62 -2.76
C LEU A 15 5.25 7.01 -4.04
N LYS A 16 5.49 6.06 -4.95
CA LYS A 16 6.23 6.29 -6.19
C LYS A 16 5.48 7.18 -7.18
N THR A 17 4.15 7.31 -7.04
CA THR A 17 3.35 8.23 -7.86
C THR A 17 3.50 9.69 -7.43
N TYR A 18 3.97 9.95 -6.20
CA TYR A 18 4.15 11.31 -5.65
C TYR A 18 5.62 11.70 -5.45
N ALA A 19 6.52 10.72 -5.38
CA ALA A 19 7.95 10.94 -5.28
C ALA A 19 8.66 9.94 -6.20
N THR A 20 9.22 10.43 -7.31
CA THR A 20 9.89 9.58 -8.30
C THR A 20 11.05 8.82 -7.66
N GLU A 21 11.05 7.52 -7.86
CA GLU A 21 12.08 6.59 -7.39
C GLU A 21 12.38 5.53 -8.46
N SER A 22 13.35 4.66 -8.20
CA SER A 22 13.49 3.39 -8.95
C SER A 22 12.16 2.62 -8.96
N ASN A 23 11.84 2.02 -10.10
CA ASN A 23 10.62 1.26 -10.39
C ASN A 23 9.31 2.10 -10.40
N SER A 24 9.38 3.41 -10.68
CA SER A 24 8.17 4.24 -10.82
C SER A 24 7.31 3.79 -12.01
N ASP A 25 7.92 3.42 -13.15
CA ASP A 25 7.19 2.93 -14.32
C ASP A 25 6.34 1.68 -14.02
N GLU A 26 6.87 0.73 -13.24
CA GLU A 26 6.11 -0.45 -12.83
C GLU A 26 5.04 -0.13 -11.80
N ALA A 27 5.28 0.84 -10.91
CA ALA A 27 4.27 1.32 -9.98
C ALA A 27 3.10 1.97 -10.73
N ASP A 28 3.41 2.84 -11.69
CA ASP A 28 2.42 3.51 -12.54
C ASP A 28 1.62 2.49 -13.35
N ALA A 29 2.27 1.48 -13.93
CA ALA A 29 1.58 0.42 -14.65
C ALA A 29 0.61 -0.40 -13.76
N ILE A 30 0.92 -0.57 -12.47
CA ILE A 30 0.03 -1.23 -11.51
C ILE A 30 -1.15 -0.33 -11.16
N VAL A 31 -0.88 0.94 -10.88
CA VAL A 31 -1.90 1.93 -10.52
C VAL A 31 -2.86 2.16 -11.70
N LEU A 32 -2.35 2.34 -12.92
CA LEU A 32 -3.15 2.52 -14.14
C LEU A 32 -4.00 1.30 -14.50
N ARG A 33 -3.51 0.08 -14.22
CA ARG A 33 -4.29 -1.15 -14.45
C ARG A 33 -5.41 -1.30 -13.42
N THR A 34 -5.29 -0.68 -12.25
CA THR A 34 -6.28 -0.77 -11.19
C THR A 34 -7.30 0.34 -11.37
N SER A 35 -8.56 -0.01 -11.61
CA SER A 35 -9.61 1.00 -11.79
C SER A 35 -9.84 1.81 -10.51
N ALA A 36 -9.90 3.13 -10.64
CA ALA A 36 -10.34 4.01 -9.58
C ALA A 36 -11.84 3.78 -9.24
N PRO A 37 -12.26 4.05 -8.00
CA PRO A 37 -11.43 4.52 -6.90
C PRO A 37 -10.60 3.40 -6.24
N LEU A 38 -9.37 3.73 -5.85
CA LEU A 38 -8.49 2.82 -5.10
C LEU A 38 -8.82 2.87 -3.60
N PRO A 39 -8.78 1.73 -2.88
CA PRO A 39 -8.97 1.77 -1.44
C PRO A 39 -7.84 2.54 -0.75
N LEU A 40 -8.23 3.53 0.08
CA LEU A 40 -7.35 4.29 0.94
C LEU A 40 -7.73 4.07 2.41
N THR A 41 -7.02 3.14 3.03
CA THR A 41 -7.16 2.84 4.45
C THR A 41 -6.37 3.80 5.32
N HIS A 42 -6.67 3.83 6.62
CA HIS A 42 -5.97 4.65 7.61
C HIS A 42 -4.45 4.39 7.61
N PHE A 43 -4.01 3.17 7.27
CA PHE A 43 -2.60 2.80 7.23
C PHE A 43 -1.87 3.41 6.03
N GLN A 44 -2.42 3.24 4.82
CA GLN A 44 -1.86 3.85 3.60
C GLN A 44 -1.82 5.38 3.72
N GLU A 45 -2.91 5.98 4.18
CA GLU A 45 -3.03 7.43 4.29
C GLU A 45 -2.00 8.03 5.27
N LEU A 46 -1.77 7.37 6.41
CA LEU A 46 -0.74 7.77 7.37
C LEU A 46 0.66 7.58 6.80
N GLU A 47 0.93 6.40 6.23
CA GLU A 47 2.27 6.06 5.75
C GLU A 47 2.71 6.92 4.57
N ILE A 48 1.84 7.22 3.60
CA ILE A 48 2.18 8.06 2.44
C ILE A 48 2.66 9.43 2.94
N ARG A 49 1.84 10.09 3.76
CA ARG A 49 2.17 11.43 4.28
C ARG A 49 3.43 11.43 5.14
N ASN A 50 3.62 10.39 5.95
CA ASN A 50 4.81 10.25 6.78
C ASN A 50 6.06 9.97 5.93
N ALA A 51 5.96 9.11 4.92
CA ALA A 51 7.07 8.77 4.04
C ALA A 51 7.55 9.98 3.23
N ILE A 52 6.64 10.79 2.69
CA ILE A 52 6.98 12.05 2.00
C ILE A 52 7.76 12.99 2.94
N ARG A 53 7.31 13.16 4.19
CA ARG A 53 8.03 13.98 5.20
C ARG A 53 9.42 13.41 5.53
N LEU A 54 9.52 12.09 5.68
CA LEU A 54 10.81 11.46 5.97
C LEU A 54 11.78 11.55 4.79
N LYS A 55 11.30 11.54 3.55
CA LYS A 55 12.15 11.80 2.37
C LYS A 55 12.78 13.18 2.43
N HIS A 56 12.00 14.22 2.76
CA HIS A 56 12.55 15.55 2.99
C HIS A 56 13.56 15.57 4.14
N SER A 57 13.22 14.94 5.27
CA SER A 57 14.12 14.83 6.42
C SER A 57 15.45 14.12 6.09
N ARG A 58 15.47 13.26 5.08
CA ARG A 58 16.66 12.55 4.59
C ARG A 58 17.41 13.31 3.48
N GLY A 59 16.90 14.46 3.04
CA GLY A 59 17.47 15.24 1.93
C GLY A 59 17.15 14.69 0.54
N GLU A 60 16.22 13.74 0.44
CA GLU A 60 15.79 13.14 -0.84
C GLU A 60 14.79 14.02 -1.59
N LEU A 61 14.11 14.94 -0.89
CA LEU A 61 13.19 15.93 -1.45
C LEU A 61 13.53 17.32 -0.90
N SER A 62 13.41 18.35 -1.74
CA SER A 62 13.41 19.73 -1.26
C SER A 62 12.13 20.00 -0.44
N ALA A 63 12.13 21.09 0.34
CA ALA A 63 10.91 21.48 1.06
C ALA A 63 9.75 21.81 0.10
N ALA A 64 10.05 22.38 -1.06
CA ALA A 64 9.06 22.67 -2.10
C ALA A 64 8.50 21.39 -2.71
N ASP A 65 9.34 20.42 -3.05
CA ASP A 65 8.89 19.14 -3.62
C ASP A 65 8.11 18.31 -2.61
N MET A 66 8.47 18.38 -1.33
CA MET A 66 7.70 17.75 -0.25
C MET A 66 6.28 18.34 -0.15
N THR A 67 6.15 19.66 -0.20
CA THR A 67 4.84 20.33 -0.19
C THR A 67 4.04 19.94 -1.42
N ALA A 68 4.63 20.03 -2.62
CA ALA A 68 3.97 19.64 -3.87
C ALA A 68 3.47 18.19 -3.83
N ALA A 69 4.30 17.24 -3.40
CA ALA A 69 3.88 15.84 -3.30
C ALA A 69 2.74 15.59 -2.30
N LEU A 70 2.62 16.42 -1.26
CA LEU A 70 1.51 16.33 -0.30
C LEU A 70 0.23 16.95 -0.83
N ASP A 71 0.36 18.05 -1.57
CA ASP A 71 -0.75 18.71 -2.24
C ASP A 71 -1.27 17.81 -3.37
N ASP A 72 -0.41 17.22 -4.21
CA ASP A 72 -0.79 16.25 -5.24
C ASP A 72 -1.55 15.04 -4.66
N PHE A 73 -1.09 14.50 -3.52
CA PHE A 73 -1.79 13.41 -2.84
C PHE A 73 -3.16 13.85 -2.30
N GLN A 74 -3.29 15.09 -1.86
CA GLN A 74 -4.54 15.63 -1.37
C GLN A 74 -5.52 15.91 -2.53
N ASP A 75 -5.02 16.45 -3.64
CA ASP A 75 -5.79 16.68 -4.87
C ASP A 75 -6.34 15.36 -5.41
N ASP A 76 -5.52 14.29 -5.48
CA ASP A 76 -5.98 12.95 -5.89
C ASP A 76 -7.10 12.40 -4.99
N ILE A 77 -7.08 12.70 -3.69
CA ILE A 77 -8.17 12.34 -2.76
C ILE A 77 -9.44 13.13 -3.10
N ASP A 78 -9.30 14.44 -3.32
CA ASP A 78 -10.43 15.34 -3.57
C ASP A 78 -11.06 15.13 -4.95
N GLU A 79 -10.27 14.67 -5.92
CA GLU A 79 -10.71 14.26 -7.27
C GLU A 79 -11.33 12.85 -7.31
N GLY A 80 -11.33 12.12 -6.18
CA GLY A 80 -11.96 10.81 -6.06
C GLY A 80 -11.15 9.65 -6.65
N ARG A 81 -9.83 9.83 -6.83
CA ARG A 81 -8.92 8.71 -7.18
C ARG A 81 -8.90 7.64 -6.08
N TYR A 82 -9.18 8.03 -4.84
CA TYR A 82 -9.26 7.15 -3.69
C TYR A 82 -10.66 7.09 -3.08
N GLU A 83 -11.04 5.91 -2.60
CA GLU A 83 -12.20 5.68 -1.75
C GLU A 83 -11.71 5.31 -0.35
N ARG A 84 -12.21 5.98 0.69
CA ARG A 84 -11.98 5.59 2.08
C ARG A 84 -13.05 4.56 2.49
N PRO A 85 -12.76 3.25 2.49
CA PRO A 85 -13.76 2.26 2.83
C PRO A 85 -14.19 2.41 4.30
N ALA A 86 -15.45 2.11 4.60
CA ALA A 86 -15.90 1.91 5.97
C ALA A 86 -15.56 0.47 6.40
N TYR A 87 -14.73 0.32 7.45
CA TYR A 87 -14.31 -1.00 7.95
C TYR A 87 -14.02 -1.00 9.46
N ASP A 88 -14.07 -2.18 10.08
CA ASP A 88 -13.76 -2.39 11.49
C ASP A 88 -12.23 -2.35 11.72
N LEU A 89 -11.71 -1.20 12.15
CA LEU A 89 -10.29 -1.03 12.43
C LEU A 89 -9.79 -2.00 13.54
N PRO A 90 -10.50 -2.20 14.67
CA PRO A 90 -10.20 -3.30 15.59
C PRO A 90 -10.13 -4.70 14.95
N ALA A 91 -10.95 -5.02 13.94
CA ALA A 91 -10.82 -6.29 13.21
C ALA A 91 -9.48 -6.39 12.48
N VAL A 92 -8.95 -5.28 11.94
CA VAL A 92 -7.62 -5.28 11.30
C VAL A 92 -6.54 -5.69 12.29
N PHE A 93 -6.54 -5.14 13.51
CA PHE A 93 -5.56 -5.51 14.53
C PHE A 93 -5.67 -6.97 14.96
N ARG A 94 -6.90 -7.48 15.17
CA ARG A 94 -7.13 -8.91 15.47
C ARG A 94 -6.57 -9.80 14.35
N ARG A 95 -6.88 -9.44 13.10
CA ARG A 95 -6.44 -10.18 11.91
C ARG A 95 -4.92 -10.12 11.71
N ALA A 96 -4.30 -8.97 11.99
CA ALA A 96 -2.84 -8.83 11.92
C ALA A 96 -2.14 -9.72 12.94
N GLU A 97 -2.69 -9.86 14.14
CA GLU A 97 -2.18 -10.78 15.16
C GLU A 97 -2.33 -12.25 14.74
N GLU A 98 -3.46 -12.63 14.14
CA GLU A 98 -3.64 -13.97 13.55
C GLU A 98 -2.58 -14.28 12.48
N LEU A 99 -2.35 -13.33 11.56
CA LEU A 99 -1.34 -13.45 10.51
C LEU A 99 0.07 -13.53 11.10
N SER A 100 0.35 -12.72 12.12
CA SER A 100 1.62 -12.73 12.86
C SER A 100 1.91 -14.11 13.42
N LYS A 101 0.98 -14.63 14.24
CA LYS A 101 1.06 -15.94 14.86
C LYS A 101 1.25 -17.06 13.84
N ALA A 102 0.57 -16.97 12.70
CA ALA A 102 0.61 -18.01 11.67
C ALA A 102 1.89 -17.96 10.81
N HIS A 103 2.46 -16.77 10.55
CA HIS A 103 3.40 -16.60 9.44
C HIS A 103 4.67 -15.83 9.76
N ALA A 104 4.69 -14.96 10.79
CA ALA A 104 5.80 -14.02 11.02
C ALA A 104 7.16 -14.71 11.24
N VAL A 105 7.20 -15.88 11.89
CA VAL A 105 8.44 -16.66 12.07
C VAL A 105 9.10 -17.00 10.73
N THR A 106 8.30 -17.36 9.73
CA THR A 106 8.80 -17.78 8.41
C THR A 106 9.00 -16.62 7.44
N THR A 107 8.17 -15.57 7.53
CA THR A 107 8.19 -14.45 6.58
C THR A 107 9.02 -13.27 7.05
N LYS A 108 9.28 -13.15 8.37
CA LYS A 108 9.93 -12.00 9.01
C LYS A 108 9.20 -10.67 8.73
N CYS A 109 7.92 -10.74 8.40
CA CYS A 109 7.05 -9.60 8.10
C CYS A 109 6.90 -8.70 9.34
N ARG A 110 6.99 -7.38 9.18
CA ARG A 110 6.89 -6.45 10.32
C ARG A 110 5.44 -6.20 10.68
N SER A 111 5.19 -5.67 11.88
CA SER A 111 3.83 -5.40 12.38
C SER A 111 3.02 -4.50 11.46
N LEU A 112 3.62 -3.46 10.88
CA LEU A 112 2.92 -2.55 9.97
C LEU A 112 2.62 -3.21 8.62
N ASP A 113 3.55 -3.98 8.07
CA ASP A 113 3.33 -4.81 6.88
C ASP A 113 2.16 -5.80 7.08
N LEU A 114 2.06 -6.39 8.28
CA LEU A 114 0.95 -7.27 8.67
C LEU A 114 -0.39 -6.53 8.73
N LEU A 115 -0.40 -5.27 9.20
CA LEU A 115 -1.60 -4.44 9.25
C LEU A 115 -2.13 -4.12 7.84
N HIS A 116 -1.26 -3.91 6.85
CA HIS A 116 -1.68 -3.77 5.45
C HIS A 116 -2.38 -5.02 4.91
N VAL A 117 -1.77 -6.21 5.10
CA VAL A 117 -2.37 -7.47 4.63
C VAL A 117 -3.69 -7.73 5.35
N ALA A 118 -3.74 -7.46 6.65
CA ALA A 118 -4.96 -7.56 7.43
C ALA A 118 -6.04 -6.58 6.97
N ALA A 119 -5.69 -5.32 6.67
CA ALA A 119 -6.60 -4.31 6.17
C ALA A 119 -7.21 -4.73 4.82
N ALA A 120 -6.37 -5.21 3.89
CA ALA A 120 -6.81 -5.76 2.61
C ALA A 120 -7.87 -6.86 2.79
N LEU A 121 -7.65 -7.80 3.72
CA LEU A 121 -8.61 -8.87 4.02
C LEU A 121 -9.91 -8.32 4.62
N VAL A 122 -9.82 -7.38 5.57
CA VAL A 122 -10.99 -6.83 6.27
C VAL A 122 -11.88 -6.01 5.33
N ILE A 123 -11.29 -5.25 4.39
CA ILE A 123 -12.06 -4.51 3.39
C ILE A 123 -12.53 -5.39 2.21
N GLY A 124 -12.18 -6.68 2.20
CA GLY A 124 -12.62 -7.63 1.18
C GLY A 124 -11.84 -7.56 -0.14
N SER A 125 -10.62 -7.01 -0.15
CA SER A 125 -9.75 -7.04 -1.32
C SER A 125 -9.40 -8.48 -1.71
N ARG A 126 -9.31 -8.75 -3.01
CA ARG A 126 -8.88 -10.06 -3.55
C ARG A 126 -7.44 -10.06 -4.01
N GLU A 127 -6.94 -8.88 -4.32
CA GLU A 127 -5.58 -8.66 -4.80
C GLU A 127 -4.82 -7.74 -3.85
N PHE A 128 -3.52 -7.98 -3.76
CA PHE A 128 -2.59 -7.23 -2.93
C PHE A 128 -1.36 -6.87 -3.76
N ALA A 129 -1.19 -5.60 -4.10
CA ALA A 129 -0.05 -5.10 -4.83
C ALA A 129 1.02 -4.59 -3.87
N SER A 130 2.25 -5.10 -3.99
CA SER A 130 3.40 -4.65 -3.20
C SER A 130 4.70 -5.05 -3.88
N PHE A 131 5.77 -4.28 -3.62
CA PHE A 131 7.14 -4.66 -3.98
C PHE A 131 7.93 -5.29 -2.81
N ASP A 132 7.37 -5.35 -1.60
CA ASP A 132 8.02 -5.98 -0.44
C ASP A 132 7.78 -7.49 -0.41
N ASP A 133 8.86 -8.28 -0.50
CA ASP A 133 8.77 -9.74 -0.53
C ASP A 133 8.14 -10.36 0.71
N ARG A 134 8.31 -9.75 1.89
CA ARG A 134 7.80 -10.29 3.16
C ARG A 134 6.29 -10.08 3.25
N GLN A 135 5.83 -8.89 2.91
CA GLN A 135 4.42 -8.53 2.83
C GLN A 135 3.70 -9.40 1.79
N ARG A 136 4.31 -9.55 0.59
CA ARG A 136 3.84 -10.46 -0.47
C ARG A 136 3.75 -11.91 -0.01
N ALA A 137 4.73 -12.39 0.76
CA ALA A 137 4.71 -13.76 1.27
C ALA A 137 3.56 -14.00 2.25
N VAL A 138 3.25 -13.04 3.13
CA VAL A 138 2.08 -13.14 4.02
C VAL A 138 0.78 -13.04 3.23
N ALA A 139 0.66 -12.10 2.29
CA ALA A 139 -0.53 -11.95 1.46
C ALA A 139 -0.89 -13.24 0.70
N ARG A 140 0.10 -13.91 0.09
CA ARG A 140 -0.12 -15.22 -0.55
C ARG A 140 -0.60 -16.28 0.42
N LYS A 141 0.04 -16.39 1.60
CA LYS A 141 -0.36 -17.36 2.64
C LYS A 141 -1.77 -17.07 3.18
N ALA A 142 -2.21 -15.82 3.13
CA ALA A 142 -3.56 -15.38 3.50
C ALA A 142 -4.60 -15.56 2.38
N GLY A 143 -4.22 -16.05 1.20
CA GLY A 143 -5.14 -16.31 0.08
C GLY A 143 -5.37 -15.13 -0.87
N LEU A 144 -4.57 -14.06 -0.77
CA LEU A 144 -4.64 -12.92 -1.69
C LEU A 144 -3.82 -13.19 -2.96
N THR A 145 -4.33 -12.74 -4.10
CA THR A 145 -3.55 -12.69 -5.35
C THR A 145 -2.55 -11.55 -5.27
N VAL A 146 -1.27 -11.81 -5.51
CA VAL A 146 -0.23 -10.79 -5.33
C VAL A 146 0.21 -10.17 -6.66
N LEU A 147 0.26 -8.84 -6.70
CA LEU A 147 0.68 -8.04 -7.85
C LEU A 147 1.97 -7.25 -7.56
N PRO A 148 2.86 -7.05 -8.55
CA PRO A 148 2.90 -7.79 -9.81
C PRO A 148 3.17 -9.28 -9.53
N ALA A 149 2.86 -10.19 -10.47
CA ALA A 149 3.07 -11.63 -10.25
C ALA A 149 4.54 -11.98 -9.96
N ARG A 150 5.48 -11.23 -10.57
CA ARG A 150 6.92 -11.29 -10.33
C ARG A 150 7.42 -9.87 -10.05
N LEU A 151 8.37 -9.73 -9.12
CA LEU A 151 8.97 -8.43 -8.85
C LEU A 151 9.74 -7.92 -10.08
N PRO A 152 9.74 -6.60 -10.33
CA PRO A 152 10.63 -6.01 -11.32
C PRO A 152 12.08 -6.31 -10.95
N ARG A 153 12.92 -6.47 -11.96
CA ARG A 153 14.37 -6.58 -11.74
C ARG A 153 14.85 -5.20 -11.32
N THR A 154 15.39 -5.06 -10.12
CA THR A 154 16.07 -3.83 -9.73
C THR A 154 17.24 -3.63 -10.70
N VAL A 155 17.15 -2.60 -11.54
CA VAL A 155 18.33 -2.10 -12.25
C VAL A 155 19.14 -1.36 -11.20
N ALA A 156 20.31 -1.92 -10.87
CA ALA A 156 21.25 -1.32 -9.93
C ALA A 156 21.82 -0.01 -10.46
#